data_AF-A0A7U9JD75-F1
#
_entry.id   AF-A0A7U9JD75-F1
#
_cell.length_a   1.000
_cell.length_b   1.000
_cell.length_c   1.000
_cell.angle_alpha   90.00
_cell.angle_beta   90.00
_cell.angle_gamma   90.00
#
_symmetry.space_group_name_H-M   'P 1'
#
loop_
_entity.id
_entity.type
_entity.pdbx_description
1 polymer ?
#
loop_
_entity_poly.entity_id
_entity_poly.type
_entity_poly.pdbx_seq_one_letter_code
_entity_poly.pdbx_strand_id
1 'polypeptide(L)'
;MERFVLWLLVAVGAGLLLLSFRFLPARDVWVSFLLNAYAASFFGSIVAGAGLLEYPVRFFASYINNSVIFEYLLYPVVSVYVYATSRRARWPGVAAQCAGYAAVLTALEVVFERHTDLIEYHGWKWEYSLVTMFLLTLAVRLLAGRMLRRNE
;
A
#
# COMPACT_ATOMS: atom_id res chain seq x y z
N MET A 1 -10.33 17.37 12.99
CA MET A 1 -11.28 16.50 12.22
C MET A 1 -10.53 15.34 11.55
N GLU A 2 -9.21 15.43 11.41
CA GLU A 2 -8.35 14.41 10.78
C GLU A 2 -8.35 13.07 11.49
N ARG A 3 -8.45 13.04 12.84
CA ARG A 3 -8.52 11.78 13.60
C ARG A 3 -9.71 10.91 13.21
N PHE A 4 -10.82 11.51 12.82
CA PHE A 4 -12.00 10.79 12.34
C PHE A 4 -11.75 10.16 10.97
N VAL A 5 -11.10 10.90 10.05
CA VAL A 5 -10.68 10.41 8.73
C VAL A 5 -9.74 9.20 8.89
N LEU A 6 -8.80 9.27 9.83
CA LEU A 6 -7.89 8.16 10.10
C LEU A 6 -8.62 6.91 10.64
N TRP A 7 -9.56 7.08 11.57
CA TRP A 7 -10.39 5.96 12.04
C TRP A 7 -11.26 5.36 10.92
N LEU A 8 -11.78 6.20 10.03
CA LEU A 8 -12.54 5.75 8.86
C LEU A 8 -11.66 4.95 7.90
N LEU A 9 -10.43 5.40 7.63
CA LEU A 9 -9.45 4.67 6.83
C LEU A 9 -9.08 3.32 7.44
N VAL A 10 -8.92 3.25 8.77
CA VAL A 10 -8.71 1.99 9.49
C VAL A 10 -9.90 1.07 9.34
N ALA A 11 -11.12 1.57 9.54
CA ALA A 11 -12.33 0.77 9.40
C ALA A 11 -12.49 0.21 7.97
N VAL A 12 -12.22 1.04 6.95
CA VAL A 12 -12.24 0.62 5.54
C VAL A 12 -11.14 -0.41 5.25
N GLY A 13 -9.91 -0.17 5.68
CA GLY A 13 -8.79 -1.09 5.48
C GLY A 13 -9.00 -2.44 6.17
N ALA A 14 -9.45 -2.44 7.42
CA ALA A 14 -9.79 -3.65 8.17
C ALA A 14 -10.97 -4.40 7.53
N GLY A 15 -12.02 -3.68 7.09
CA GLY A 15 -13.15 -4.28 6.40
C GLY A 15 -12.76 -4.96 5.09
N LEU A 16 -11.92 -4.30 4.28
CA LEU A 16 -11.39 -4.86 3.03
C LEU A 16 -10.46 -6.06 3.27
N LEU A 17 -9.65 -6.03 4.34
CA LEU A 17 -8.82 -7.16 4.73
C LEU A 17 -9.68 -8.37 5.11
N LEU A 18 -10.68 -8.19 5.96
CA LEU A 18 -11.62 -9.26 6.36
C LEU A 18 -12.38 -9.81 5.15
N LEU A 19 -12.79 -8.94 4.23
CA LEU A 19 -13.44 -9.35 3.00
C LEU A 19 -12.50 -10.18 2.10
N SER A 20 -11.20 -9.89 2.10
CA SER A 20 -10.22 -10.65 1.32
C SER A 20 -10.14 -12.12 1.74
N PHE A 21 -10.28 -12.42 3.05
CA PHE A 21 -10.33 -13.80 3.56
C PHE A 21 -11.55 -14.59 3.07
N ARG A 22 -12.61 -13.91 2.59
CA ARG A 22 -13.78 -14.58 2.02
C ARG A 22 -13.54 -15.11 0.61
N PHE A 23 -12.65 -14.47 -0.15
CA PHE A 23 -12.39 -14.74 -1.57
C PHE A 23 -11.09 -15.51 -1.81
N LEU A 24 -10.13 -15.41 -0.89
CA LEU A 24 -8.81 -16.03 -0.98
C LEU A 24 -8.54 -16.93 0.23
N PRO A 25 -7.77 -18.02 0.06
CA PRO A 25 -7.29 -18.79 1.21
C PRO A 25 -6.42 -17.90 2.10
N ALA A 26 -6.51 -18.12 3.42
CA ALA A 26 -5.81 -17.29 4.40
C ALA A 26 -4.30 -17.19 4.13
N ARG A 27 -3.67 -18.25 3.64
CA ARG A 27 -2.25 -18.28 3.28
C ARG A 27 -1.89 -17.22 2.23
N ASP A 28 -2.66 -17.11 1.16
CA ASP A 28 -2.41 -16.17 0.07
C ASP A 28 -2.56 -14.73 0.57
N VAL A 29 -3.60 -14.48 1.37
CA VAL A 29 -3.84 -13.18 2.01
C VAL A 29 -2.66 -12.79 2.90
N TRP A 30 -2.24 -13.66 3.82
CA TRP A 30 -1.14 -13.38 4.74
C TRP A 30 0.19 -13.16 4.02
N VAL A 31 0.53 -14.00 3.04
CA VAL A 31 1.79 -13.88 2.29
C VAL A 31 1.84 -12.56 1.52
N SER A 32 0.79 -12.22 0.76
CA SER A 32 0.75 -10.96 0.01
C SER A 32 0.72 -9.74 0.93
N PHE A 33 -0.07 -9.79 2.01
CA PHE A 33 -0.19 -8.71 2.99
C PHE A 33 1.14 -8.44 3.71
N LEU A 34 1.73 -9.46 4.35
CA LEU A 34 2.95 -9.30 5.15
C LEU A 34 4.14 -8.89 4.29
N LEU A 35 4.26 -9.46 3.09
CA LEU A 35 5.36 -9.14 2.18
C LEU A 35 5.26 -7.68 1.72
N ASN A 36 4.06 -7.21 1.41
CA ASN A 36 3.86 -5.81 1.03
C ASN A 36 4.04 -4.85 2.21
N ALA A 37 3.53 -5.20 3.38
CA ALA A 37 3.68 -4.39 4.60
C ALA A 37 5.16 -4.22 4.96
N TYR A 38 5.94 -5.29 4.88
CA TYR A 38 7.38 -5.24 5.13
C TYR A 38 8.11 -4.36 4.10
N ALA A 39 7.81 -4.55 2.81
CA ALA A 39 8.43 -3.75 1.75
C ALA A 39 8.05 -2.27 1.87
N ALA A 40 6.77 -1.96 2.06
CA ALA A 40 6.28 -0.60 2.24
C ALA A 40 6.92 0.08 3.44
N SER A 41 6.96 -0.59 4.60
CA SER A 41 7.64 -0.12 5.81
C SER A 41 9.12 0.20 5.59
N PHE A 42 9.83 -0.66 4.86
CA PHE A 42 11.24 -0.48 4.57
C PHE A 42 11.49 0.75 3.68
N PHE A 43 10.76 0.87 2.57
CA PHE A 43 10.85 2.02 1.68
C PHE A 43 10.39 3.31 2.37
N GLY A 44 9.32 3.21 3.13
CA GLY A 44 8.78 4.29 3.94
C GLY A 44 9.79 4.87 4.91
N SER A 45 10.50 4.01 5.63
CA SER A 45 11.56 4.43 6.55
C SER A 45 12.71 5.16 5.83
N ILE A 46 13.04 4.75 4.60
CA ILE A 46 14.05 5.41 3.77
C ILE A 46 13.57 6.79 3.31
N VAL A 47 12.34 6.89 2.80
CA VAL A 47 11.77 8.15 2.30
C VAL A 47 11.58 9.15 3.44
N ALA A 48 11.08 8.70 4.58
CA ALA A 48 10.92 9.51 5.78
C ALA A 48 12.28 9.93 6.38
N GLY A 49 13.26 9.02 6.40
CA GLY A 49 14.62 9.33 6.85
C GLY A 49 15.36 10.32 5.95
N ALA A 50 14.99 10.38 4.67
CA ALA A 50 15.53 11.34 3.71
C ALA A 50 14.83 12.72 3.77
N GLY A 51 13.80 12.91 4.61
CA GLY A 51 13.06 14.17 4.73
C GLY A 51 12.31 14.58 3.45
N LEU A 52 12.06 13.62 2.55
CA LEU A 52 11.45 13.88 1.25
C LEU A 52 9.92 14.02 1.35
N LEU A 53 9.33 13.40 2.37
CA LEU A 53 7.88 13.34 2.61
C LEU A 53 7.61 13.44 4.10
N GLU A 54 6.84 14.45 4.52
CA GLU A 54 6.43 14.60 5.92
C GLU A 54 4.92 14.41 6.08
N TYR A 55 4.53 13.75 7.18
CA TYR A 55 3.12 13.51 7.51
C TYR A 55 2.77 14.24 8.83
N PRO A 56 2.31 15.50 8.82
CA PRO A 56 2.14 16.29 10.04
C PRO A 56 1.17 15.65 11.06
N VAL A 57 0.07 15.07 10.56
CA VAL A 57 -0.97 14.45 11.39
C VAL A 57 -0.93 12.92 11.22
N ARG A 58 -0.41 12.23 12.24
CA ARG A 58 -0.22 10.76 12.21
C ARG A 58 -0.61 10.07 13.51
N PHE A 59 -1.01 8.80 13.42
CA PHE A 59 -1.08 7.92 14.59
C PHE A 59 0.34 7.53 15.02
N PHE A 60 0.65 7.62 16.32
CA PHE A 60 1.99 7.39 16.88
C PHE A 60 3.09 8.32 16.35
N ALA A 61 2.84 9.63 16.34
CA ALA A 61 3.82 10.66 15.97
C ALA A 61 5.15 10.59 16.75
N SER A 62 5.15 10.01 17.96
CA SER A 62 6.37 9.83 18.76
C SER A 62 7.30 8.69 18.31
N TYR A 63 6.82 7.73 17.51
CA TYR A 63 7.59 6.49 17.25
C TYR A 63 7.87 6.22 15.79
N ILE A 64 7.05 6.73 14.86
CA ILE A 64 7.18 6.40 13.43
C ILE A 64 7.12 7.67 12.61
N ASN A 65 8.16 7.86 11.79
CA ASN A 65 8.28 9.01 10.91
C ASN A 65 7.36 8.97 9.67
N ASN A 66 6.42 8.02 9.63
CA ASN A 66 5.62 7.68 8.46
C ASN A 66 4.15 7.36 8.75
N SER A 67 3.30 7.31 7.72
CA SER A 67 1.87 7.00 7.87
C SER A 67 1.61 5.51 8.07
N VAL A 68 1.53 5.09 9.34
CA VAL A 68 1.32 3.68 9.73
C VAL A 68 0.08 3.06 9.08
N ILE A 69 -1.01 3.82 8.96
CA ILE A 69 -2.27 3.31 8.39
C ILE A 69 -2.13 3.07 6.89
N PHE A 70 -1.41 3.96 6.20
CA PHE A 70 -1.20 3.80 4.77
C PHE A 70 -0.30 2.60 4.49
N GLU A 71 0.86 2.52 5.14
CA GLU A 71 1.89 1.53 4.83
C GLU A 71 1.61 0.13 5.35
N TYR A 72 0.96 0.01 6.51
CA TYR A 72 0.74 -1.29 7.16
C TYR A 72 -0.69 -1.81 7.01
N LEU A 73 -1.63 -1.00 6.50
CA LEU A 73 -3.02 -1.43 6.34
C LEU A 73 -3.53 -1.24 4.91
N LEU A 74 -3.63 -0.01 4.43
CA LEU A 74 -4.24 0.28 3.12
C LEU A 74 -3.42 -0.35 1.98
N TYR A 75 -2.12 -0.06 1.94
CA TYR A 75 -1.25 -0.49 0.87
C TYR A 75 -1.08 -2.02 0.83
N PRO A 76 -0.90 -2.73 1.96
CA PRO A 76 -0.89 -4.19 2.00
C PRO A 76 -2.21 -4.83 1.57
N VAL A 77 -3.35 -4.26 1.97
CA VAL A 77 -4.67 -4.74 1.53
C VAL A 77 -4.83 -4.60 0.03
N VAL A 78 -4.43 -3.47 -0.57
CA VAL A 78 -4.47 -3.29 -2.02
C VAL A 78 -3.66 -4.35 -2.74
N SER A 79 -2.47 -4.70 -2.23
CA SER A 79 -1.64 -5.77 -2.82
C SER A 79 -2.31 -7.15 -2.75
N VAL A 80 -3.07 -7.45 -1.70
CA VAL A 80 -3.90 -8.67 -1.64
C VAL A 80 -4.94 -8.69 -2.77
N TYR A 81 -5.62 -7.56 -3.02
CA TYR A 81 -6.59 -7.44 -4.12
C TYR A 81 -5.94 -7.53 -5.50
N VAL A 82 -4.75 -6.93 -5.67
CA VAL A 82 -3.94 -7.09 -6.89
C VAL A 82 -3.63 -8.56 -7.09
N TYR A 83 -3.18 -9.28 -6.04
CA TYR A 83 -2.91 -10.72 -6.13
C TYR A 83 -4.18 -11.53 -6.49
N ALA A 84 -5.31 -11.21 -5.87
CA ALA A 84 -6.60 -11.88 -6.13
C ALA A 84 -7.03 -11.76 -7.60
N THR A 85 -7.00 -10.55 -8.13
CA THR A 85 -7.46 -10.22 -9.49
C THR A 85 -6.45 -10.65 -10.56
N SER A 86 -5.16 -10.61 -10.25
CA SER A 86 -4.08 -11.01 -11.17
C SER A 86 -3.79 -12.51 -11.16
N ARG A 87 -4.45 -13.33 -10.33
CA ARG A 87 -4.22 -14.80 -10.29
C ARG A 87 -4.54 -15.49 -11.62
N ARG A 88 -5.50 -14.95 -12.39
CA ARG A 88 -5.91 -15.49 -13.71
C ARG A 88 -5.46 -14.63 -14.89
N ALA A 89 -4.85 -13.48 -14.64
CA ALA A 89 -4.45 -12.55 -15.69
C ALA A 89 -3.11 -12.96 -16.33
N ARG A 90 -2.97 -12.72 -17.64
CA ARG A 90 -1.68 -12.83 -18.34
C ARG A 90 -0.72 -11.73 -17.87
N TRP A 91 0.58 -11.93 -18.05
CA TRP A 91 1.65 -10.97 -17.71
C TRP A 91 1.35 -9.49 -18.00
N PRO A 92 0.88 -9.09 -19.20
CA PRO A 92 0.54 -7.69 -19.47
C PRO A 92 -0.67 -7.18 -18.66
N GLY A 93 -1.64 -8.06 -18.36
CA GLY A 93 -2.78 -7.73 -17.51
C GLY A 93 -2.38 -7.51 -16.05
N VAL A 94 -1.37 -8.23 -15.55
CA VAL A 94 -0.83 -8.04 -14.20
C VAL A 94 -0.17 -6.67 -14.08
N ALA A 95 0.65 -6.29 -15.07
CA ALA A 95 1.29 -4.98 -15.11
C ALA A 95 0.24 -3.84 -15.18
N ALA A 96 -0.78 -3.98 -16.02
CA ALA A 96 -1.87 -3.00 -16.11
C ALA A 96 -2.63 -2.85 -14.77
N GLN A 97 -2.89 -3.96 -14.07
CA GLN A 97 -3.51 -3.91 -12.74
C GLN A 97 -2.60 -3.22 -11.73
N CYS A 98 -1.31 -3.58 -11.67
CA CYS A 98 -0.36 -2.91 -10.77
C CYS A 98 -0.29 -1.40 -11.03
N ALA A 99 -0.26 -0.98 -12.30
CA ALA A 99 -0.28 0.43 -12.68
C ALA A 99 -1.58 1.12 -12.27
N GLY A 100 -2.73 0.47 -12.48
CA GLY A 100 -4.03 1.01 -12.08
C GLY A 100 -4.14 1.20 -10.56
N TYR A 101 -3.73 0.21 -9.77
CA TYR A 101 -3.77 0.31 -8.31
C TYR A 101 -2.76 1.34 -7.77
N ALA A 102 -1.55 1.41 -8.34
CA ALA A 102 -0.57 2.45 -8.00
C ALA A 102 -1.11 3.85 -8.34
N ALA A 103 -1.78 4.01 -9.48
CA ALA A 103 -2.41 5.27 -9.88
C ALA A 103 -3.54 5.68 -8.92
N VAL A 104 -4.40 4.75 -8.50
CA VAL A 104 -5.47 5.03 -7.52
C VAL A 104 -4.89 5.45 -6.18
N LEU A 105 -3.86 4.76 -5.69
CA LEU A 105 -3.18 5.11 -4.44
C LEU A 105 -2.49 6.48 -4.52
N THR A 106 -1.79 6.76 -5.62
CA THR A 106 -1.16 8.07 -5.84
C THR A 106 -2.21 9.17 -5.95
N ALA A 107 -3.34 8.91 -6.62
CA ALA A 107 -4.44 9.87 -6.71
C ALA A 107 -5.04 10.16 -5.33
N LEU A 108 -5.19 9.14 -4.47
CA LEU A 108 -5.61 9.33 -3.08
C LEU A 108 -4.59 10.17 -2.30
N GLU A 109 -3.28 9.93 -2.47
CA GLU A 109 -2.25 10.76 -1.85
C GLU A 109 -2.34 12.23 -2.28
N VAL A 110 -2.50 12.51 -3.57
CA VAL A 110 -2.64 13.88 -4.09
C VAL A 110 -3.93 14.54 -3.61
N VAL A 111 -5.02 13.77 -3.49
CA VAL A 111 -6.27 14.27 -2.91
C VAL A 111 -6.08 14.59 -1.44
N PHE A 112 -5.40 13.73 -0.67
CA PHE A 112 -5.10 14.00 0.73
C PHE A 112 -4.19 15.22 0.88
N GLU A 113 -3.12 15.36 0.10
CA GLU A 113 -2.29 16.58 0.08
C GLU A 113 -3.14 17.83 -0.17
N ARG A 114 -4.07 17.80 -1.13
CA ARG A 114 -4.88 18.98 -1.49
C ARG A 114 -6.03 19.28 -0.55
N HIS A 115 -6.60 18.28 0.13
CA HIS A 115 -7.78 18.45 1.00
C HIS A 115 -7.45 18.37 2.49
N THR A 116 -6.26 17.92 2.86
CA THR A 116 -5.90 17.68 4.25
C THR A 116 -4.41 17.96 4.51
N ASP A 117 -4.08 18.57 5.64
CA ASP A 117 -2.67 18.71 6.08
C ASP A 117 -2.09 17.38 6.63
N LEU A 118 -2.54 16.24 6.10
CA LEU A 118 -2.01 14.92 6.46
C LEU A 118 -0.66 14.65 5.78
N ILE A 119 -0.39 15.25 4.62
CA ILE A 119 0.80 14.98 3.80
C ILE A 119 1.35 16.31 3.29
N GLU A 120 2.62 16.59 3.58
CA GLU A 120 3.31 17.76 3.09
C GLU A 120 4.52 17.33 2.24
N TYR A 121 4.46 17.62 0.94
CA TYR A 121 5.54 17.33 -0.01
C TYR A 121 6.54 18.49 -0.01
N HIS A 122 7.69 18.33 0.64
CA HIS A 122 8.75 19.35 0.63
C HIS A 122 9.70 19.26 -0.58
N GLY A 123 9.94 18.05 -1.13
CA GLY A 123 10.82 17.86 -2.29
C GLY A 123 10.48 16.66 -3.17
N TRP A 124 9.40 15.96 -2.87
CA TRP A 124 9.01 14.71 -3.54
C TRP A 124 7.82 14.95 -4.47
N LYS A 125 7.92 14.45 -5.71
CA LYS A 125 6.82 14.51 -6.70
C LYS A 125 5.96 13.26 -6.62
N TRP A 126 4.66 13.42 -6.89
CA TRP A 126 3.70 12.33 -7.04
C TRP A 126 4.16 11.23 -8.02
N GLU A 127 4.98 11.59 -9.01
CA GLU A 127 5.58 10.64 -9.97
C GLU A 127 6.46 9.59 -9.26
N TYR A 128 7.24 9.98 -8.25
CA TYR A 128 8.10 9.05 -7.51
C TYR A 128 7.28 8.10 -6.63
N SER A 129 6.19 8.59 -6.03
CA SER A 129 5.24 7.74 -5.31
C SER A 129 4.64 6.70 -6.25
N LEU A 130 4.18 7.12 -7.44
CA LEU A 130 3.62 6.22 -8.44
C LEU A 130 4.61 5.14 -8.87
N VAL A 131 5.84 5.53 -9.21
CA VAL A 131 6.89 4.59 -9.66
C VAL A 131 7.27 3.62 -8.54
N THR A 132 7.47 4.13 -7.33
CA THR A 132 7.84 3.28 -6.17
C THR A 132 6.71 2.30 -5.87
N MET A 133 5.47 2.77 -5.83
CA MET A 133 4.32 1.90 -5.57
C MET A 133 4.11 0.86 -6.67
N PHE A 134 4.29 1.25 -7.93
CA PHE A 134 4.19 0.32 -9.06
C PHE A 134 5.23 -0.79 -8.95
N LEU A 135 6.50 -0.42 -8.76
CA LEU A 135 7.61 -1.37 -8.66
C LEU A 135 7.45 -2.30 -7.45
N LEU A 136 7.02 -1.75 -6.31
CA LEU A 136 6.87 -2.51 -5.07
C LEU A 136 5.70 -3.50 -5.16
N THR A 137 4.56 -3.07 -5.68
CA THR A 137 3.41 -3.96 -5.92
C THR A 137 3.77 -5.07 -6.91
N LEU A 138 4.50 -4.73 -7.98
CA LEU A 138 4.97 -5.71 -8.97
C LEU A 138 5.95 -6.73 -8.35
N ALA A 139 6.93 -6.25 -7.58
CA ALA A 139 7.91 -7.10 -6.90
C ALA A 139 7.24 -8.06 -5.90
N VAL A 140 6.32 -7.56 -5.08
CA VAL A 140 5.55 -8.35 -4.13
C VAL A 140 4.71 -9.39 -4.85
N ARG A 141 4.07 -9.04 -5.97
CA ARG A 141 3.28 -9.99 -6.76
C ARG A 141 4.13 -11.12 -7.33
N LEU A 142 5.33 -10.80 -7.83
CA LEU A 142 6.30 -11.77 -8.35
C LEU A 142 6.77 -12.73 -7.26
N LEU A 143 7.13 -12.18 -6.10
CA LEU A 143 7.61 -12.94 -4.96
C LEU A 143 6.50 -13.82 -4.35
N ALA A 144 5.32 -13.26 -4.10
CA ALA A 144 4.15 -14.02 -3.64
C ALA A 144 3.80 -15.15 -4.62
N GLY A 145 3.83 -14.85 -5.93
CA GLY A 145 3.64 -15.86 -6.97
C GLY A 145 4.67 -16.99 -6.91
N ARG A 146 5.95 -16.68 -6.68
CA ARG A 146 7.00 -17.71 -6.52
C ARG A 146 6.85 -18.52 -5.23
N MET A 147 6.50 -17.88 -4.11
CA MET A 147 6.36 -18.54 -2.82
C MET A 147 5.13 -19.47 -2.75
N LEU A 148 4.02 -19.05 -3.36
CA LEU A 148 2.78 -19.82 -3.34
C LEU A 148 2.82 -20.98 -4.35
N ARG A 149 3.47 -20.80 -5.50
CA ARG A 149 3.62 -21.83 -6.55
C ARG A 149 4.64 -22.93 -6.22
N ARG A 150 5.49 -22.74 -5.20
CA ARG A 150 6.51 -23.73 -4.78
C ARG A 150 5.94 -24.83 -3.85
N ASN A 151 4.70 -24.68 -3.39
CA ASN A 151 4.04 -25.59 -2.46
C ASN A 151 2.81 -26.31 -3.07
N GLU A 152 2.64 -26.26 -4.39
CA GLU A 152 1.75 -27.13 -5.16
C GLU A 152 2.59 -28.20 -5.86
#